data_AF-A0ABD1D2V5-F1
#
_entry.id   AF-A0ABD1D2V5-F1
#
_cell.length_a   1.000
_cell.length_b   1.000
_cell.length_c   1.000
_cell.angle_alpha   90.00
_cell.angle_beta   90.00
_cell.angle_gamma   90.00
#
_symmetry.space_group_name_H-M   'P 1'
#
loop_
_entity.id
_entity.type
_entity.pdbx_description
1 polymer ?
#
loop_
_entity_poly.entity_id
_entity_poly.type
_entity_poly.pdbx_seq_one_letter_code
_entity_poly.pdbx_strand_id
1 'polypeptide(L)'
;MFHFKTTVVFVLLAALCCHAKFTNRQLKILHNYIDGCASDLGIKDFDKLELLAVAGRQTAPSENFVKILHCLFMSADFVGCDGTVQGDNFAAFIADGHNNMDQLPAALKSCVDGLKGTPEQRSFQLYRCMFGQHKFEM
;
A
#
# COMPACT_ATOMS: atom_id res chain seq x y z
N MET A 1 -7.09 28.46 40.88
CA MET A 1 -5.89 27.84 40.26
C MET A 1 -6.35 26.86 39.19
N PHE A 2 -6.76 27.40 38.04
CA PHE A 2 -6.98 26.66 36.80
C PHE A 2 -5.78 26.97 35.88
N HIS A 3 -5.41 26.05 34.99
CA HIS A 3 -4.28 26.12 34.02
C HIS A 3 -3.03 25.30 34.32
N PHE A 4 -3.16 24.00 34.63
CA PHE A 4 -2.02 23.08 34.43
C PHE A 4 -2.36 21.74 33.77
N LYS A 5 -3.64 21.45 33.48
CA LYS A 5 -4.05 20.16 32.89
C LYS A 5 -4.33 20.18 31.39
N THR A 6 -4.43 21.35 30.76
CA THR A 6 -4.90 21.45 29.36
C THR A 6 -3.78 21.45 28.31
N THR A 7 -2.53 21.64 28.72
CA THR A 7 -1.40 21.81 27.78
C THR A 7 -0.81 20.48 27.29
N VAL A 8 -0.98 19.38 28.04
CA VAL A 8 -0.38 18.08 27.70
C VAL A 8 -1.13 17.36 26.56
N VAL A 9 -2.39 17.71 26.30
CA VAL A 9 -3.20 17.06 25.26
C VAL A 9 -2.83 17.52 23.84
N PHE A 10 -2.33 18.75 23.67
CA PHE A 10 -2.06 19.29 22.33
C PHE A 10 -0.68 18.90 21.75
N VAL A 11 0.28 18.51 22.59
CA VAL A 11 1.64 18.11 22.12
C VAL A 11 1.68 16.65 21.65
N LEU A 12 0.78 15.79 22.14
CA LEU A 12 0.67 14.39 21.70
C LEU A 12 -0.02 14.20 20.33
N LEU A 13 -0.74 15.21 19.83
CA LEU A 13 -1.46 15.13 18.56
C LEU A 13 -0.57 15.41 17.32
N ALA A 14 0.61 16.00 17.50
CA ALA A 14 1.54 16.30 16.39
C ALA A 14 2.51 15.16 16.05
N ALA A 15 2.62 14.13 16.90
CA ALA A 15 3.51 12.99 16.69
C ALA A 15 2.88 11.83 15.87
N LEU A 16 1.61 11.95 15.47
CA LEU A 16 0.84 10.88 14.81
C LEU A 16 0.81 10.95 13.28
N CYS A 17 1.57 11.85 12.64
CA CYS A 17 1.56 12.00 11.17
C CYS A 17 2.58 11.15 10.40
N CYS A 18 3.38 10.33 11.08
CA CYS A 18 4.17 9.28 10.43
C CYS A 18 3.33 8.01 10.27
N HIS A 19 2.20 8.12 9.57
CA HIS A 19 1.48 6.94 9.09
C HIS A 19 2.37 6.22 8.07
N ALA A 20 2.39 4.88 8.16
CA ALA A 20 2.90 3.93 7.17
C ALA A 20 3.13 4.56 5.79
N LYS A 21 4.37 4.91 5.47
CA LYS A 21 4.72 5.44 4.16
C LYS A 21 5.81 4.59 3.54
N PHE A 22 5.70 4.39 2.24
CA PHE A 22 6.82 3.95 1.43
C PHE A 22 7.95 4.99 1.52
N THR A 23 9.20 4.55 1.38
CA THR A 23 10.36 5.45 1.22
C THR A 23 10.20 6.31 -0.03
N ASN A 24 10.89 7.45 -0.11
CA ASN A 24 10.88 8.29 -1.31
C ASN A 24 11.31 7.52 -2.58
N ARG A 25 12.21 6.54 -2.42
CA ARG A 25 12.66 5.68 -3.52
C ARG A 25 11.54 4.76 -3.99
N GLN A 26 10.89 4.06 -3.06
CA GLN A 26 9.75 3.21 -3.37
C GLN A 26 8.61 4.02 -4.00
N LEU A 27 8.26 5.20 -3.46
CA LEU A 27 7.25 6.09 -4.04
C LEU A 27 7.58 6.44 -5.50
N LYS A 28 8.83 6.79 -5.80
CA LYS A 28 9.26 7.09 -7.17
C LYS A 28 9.11 5.88 -8.11
N ILE A 29 9.44 4.68 -7.62
CA ILE A 29 9.29 3.43 -8.39
C ILE A 29 7.80 3.15 -8.65
N LEU A 30 6.96 3.22 -7.60
CA LEU A 30 5.52 2.99 -7.71
C LEU A 30 4.87 4.00 -8.66
N HIS A 31 5.22 5.29 -8.55
CA HIS A 31 4.70 6.34 -9.42
C HIS A 31 5.00 6.05 -10.90
N ASN A 32 6.24 5.66 -11.24
CA ASN A 32 6.61 5.33 -12.62
C ASN A 32 5.78 4.16 -13.18
N TYR A 33 5.52 3.13 -12.37
CA TYR A 33 4.67 2.03 -12.79
C TYR A 33 3.19 2.43 -12.91
N ILE A 34 2.69 3.25 -11.97
CA ILE A 34 1.32 3.75 -12.01
C ILE A 34 1.09 4.61 -13.26
N ASP A 35 2.02 5.52 -13.59
CA ASP A 35 1.96 6.37 -14.78
C ASP A 35 1.90 5.53 -16.06
N GLY A 36 2.81 4.55 -16.21
CA GLY A 36 2.79 3.61 -17.33
C GLY A 36 1.47 2.83 -17.43
N CYS A 37 1.00 2.28 -16.31
CA CYS A 37 -0.27 1.55 -16.25
C CYS A 37 -1.48 2.43 -16.59
N ALA A 38 -1.53 3.67 -16.09
CA ALA A 38 -2.62 4.59 -16.36
C ALA A 38 -2.64 4.98 -17.85
N SER A 39 -1.45 5.20 -18.44
CA SER A 39 -1.28 5.46 -19.86
C SER A 39 -1.80 4.31 -20.72
N ASP A 40 -1.34 3.08 -20.44
CA ASP A 40 -1.73 1.88 -21.20
C ASP A 40 -3.23 1.56 -21.08
N LEU A 41 -3.83 1.84 -19.91
CA LEU A 41 -5.25 1.63 -19.65
C LEU A 41 -6.14 2.81 -20.10
N GLY A 42 -5.56 3.92 -20.55
CA GLY A 42 -6.28 5.14 -20.92
C GLY A 42 -7.01 5.81 -19.74
N ILE A 43 -6.54 5.61 -18.51
CA ILE A 43 -7.16 6.16 -17.30
C ILE A 43 -6.58 7.55 -17.00
N LYS A 44 -7.47 8.53 -16.91
CA LYS A 44 -7.15 9.91 -16.53
C LYS A 44 -7.25 10.11 -15.02
N ASP A 45 -6.67 11.21 -14.53
CA ASP A 45 -6.75 11.65 -13.12
C ASP A 45 -6.22 10.61 -12.11
N PHE A 46 -5.25 9.77 -12.51
CA PHE A 46 -4.69 8.73 -11.65
C PHE A 46 -3.96 9.31 -10.44
N ASP A 47 -3.45 10.55 -10.52
CA ASP A 47 -2.79 11.27 -9.42
C ASP A 47 -3.62 11.26 -8.13
N LYS A 48 -4.94 11.42 -8.26
CA LYS A 48 -5.85 11.39 -7.11
C LYS A 48 -5.96 9.98 -6.51
N LEU A 49 -5.99 8.95 -7.36
CA LEU A 49 -6.04 7.56 -6.92
C LEU A 49 -4.74 7.16 -6.22
N GLU A 50 -3.59 7.55 -6.78
CA GLU A 50 -2.27 7.33 -6.19
C GLU A 50 -2.16 8.00 -4.82
N LEU A 51 -2.54 9.28 -4.71
CA LEU A 51 -2.51 10.03 -3.46
C LEU A 51 -3.34 9.34 -2.36
N LEU A 52 -4.54 8.86 -2.72
CA LEU A 52 -5.40 8.14 -1.79
C LEU A 52 -4.83 6.77 -1.40
N ALA A 53 -4.17 6.08 -2.34
CA ALA A 53 -3.59 4.76 -2.10
C ALA A 53 -2.36 4.83 -1.18
N VAL A 54 -1.44 5.76 -1.44
CA VAL A 54 -0.27 6.00 -0.60
C VAL A 54 -0.67 6.44 0.82
N ALA A 55 -1.79 7.16 0.94
CA ALA A 55 -2.32 7.57 2.25
C ALA A 55 -3.13 6.46 2.96
N GLY A 56 -3.35 5.29 2.36
CA GLY A 56 -4.20 4.24 2.92
C GLY A 56 -5.69 4.54 2.90
N ARG A 57 -6.08 5.62 2.23
CA ARG A 57 -7.46 6.12 2.19
C ARG A 57 -8.25 5.54 1.04
N GLN A 58 -7.59 4.83 0.13
CA GLN A 58 -8.24 4.11 -0.96
C GLN A 58 -8.83 2.79 -0.44
N THR A 59 -10.02 2.87 0.17
CA THR A 59 -10.69 1.74 0.83
C THR A 59 -11.76 1.06 -0.05
N ALA A 60 -12.19 1.72 -1.13
CA ALA A 60 -13.21 1.24 -2.05
C ALA A 60 -12.62 0.80 -3.41
N PRO A 61 -13.05 -0.35 -3.96
CA PRO A 61 -12.61 -0.83 -5.27
C PRO A 61 -13.37 -0.11 -6.39
N SER A 62 -12.90 1.06 -6.82
CA SER A 62 -13.33 1.58 -8.12
C SER A 62 -12.70 0.72 -9.22
N GLU A 63 -13.42 0.52 -10.34
CA GLU A 63 -12.94 -0.30 -11.45
C GLU A 63 -11.56 0.16 -11.94
N ASN A 64 -11.39 1.47 -12.15
CA ASN A 64 -10.12 2.06 -12.57
C ASN A 64 -9.00 1.83 -11.55
N PHE A 65 -9.28 1.97 -10.25
CA PHE A 65 -8.26 1.74 -9.23
C PHE A 65 -7.83 0.27 -9.19
N VAL A 66 -8.78 -0.66 -9.28
CA VAL A 66 -8.49 -2.09 -9.27
C VAL A 66 -7.63 -2.49 -10.48
N LYS A 67 -7.92 -1.93 -11.67
CA LYS A 67 -7.11 -2.17 -12.88
C LYS A 67 -5.70 -1.59 -12.76
N ILE A 68 -5.57 -0.33 -12.33
CA ILE A 68 -4.26 0.31 -12.13
C ILE A 68 -3.44 -0.45 -11.09
N LEU A 69 -4.05 -0.81 -9.96
CA LEU A 69 -3.37 -1.52 -8.89
C LEU A 69 -2.88 -2.90 -9.34
N HIS A 70 -3.70 -3.64 -10.08
CA HIS A 70 -3.28 -4.93 -10.62
C HIS A 70 -2.12 -4.77 -11.61
N CYS A 71 -2.23 -3.81 -12.54
CA CYS A 71 -1.16 -3.50 -13.47
C CYS A 71 0.15 -3.09 -12.76
N LEU A 72 0.05 -2.28 -11.70
CA LEU A 72 1.18 -1.91 -10.85
C LEU A 72 1.82 -3.14 -10.22
N PHE A 73 1.03 -4.03 -9.63
CA PHE A 73 1.54 -5.24 -8.98
C PHE A 73 2.21 -6.19 -9.98
N MET A 74 1.71 -6.27 -11.22
CA MET A 74 2.38 -7.04 -12.28
C MET A 74 3.68 -6.36 -12.72
N SER A 75 3.66 -5.04 -12.92
CA SER A 75 4.84 -4.27 -13.38
C SER A 75 5.98 -4.29 -12.37
N ALA A 76 5.64 -4.37 -11.08
CA ALA A 76 6.60 -4.51 -9.99
C ALA A 76 6.96 -5.97 -9.67
N ASP A 77 6.44 -6.94 -10.43
CA ASP A 77 6.63 -8.38 -10.23
C ASP A 77 6.23 -8.86 -8.82
N PHE A 78 5.20 -8.25 -8.24
CA PHE A 78 4.59 -8.67 -6.97
C PHE A 78 3.51 -9.72 -7.18
N VAL A 79 2.91 -9.75 -8.36
CA VAL A 79 1.92 -10.76 -8.75
C VAL A 79 2.15 -11.19 -10.20
N GLY A 80 1.94 -12.47 -10.48
CA GLY A 80 1.90 -13.00 -11.84
C GLY A 80 0.59 -12.69 -12.56
N CYS A 81 0.54 -12.99 -13.86
CA CYS A 81 -0.66 -12.79 -14.70
C CYS A 81 -1.89 -13.59 -14.23
N ASP A 82 -1.68 -14.68 -13.48
CA ASP A 82 -2.72 -15.50 -12.87
C ASP A 82 -3.17 -14.99 -11.47
N GLY A 83 -2.60 -13.88 -11.01
CA GLY A 83 -2.81 -13.31 -9.68
C GLY A 83 -2.07 -14.06 -8.56
N THR A 84 -1.14 -14.96 -8.88
CA THR A 84 -0.25 -15.59 -7.89
C THR A 84 0.71 -14.57 -7.32
N VAL A 85 0.80 -14.49 -6.00
CA VAL A 85 1.62 -13.50 -5.29
C VAL A 85 3.07 -13.96 -5.27
N GLN A 86 3.97 -13.13 -5.79
CA GLN A 86 5.41 -13.32 -5.75
C GLN A 86 5.96 -12.73 -4.45
N GLY A 87 5.78 -13.50 -3.37
CA GLY A 87 6.00 -13.00 -2.02
C GLY A 87 7.42 -12.54 -1.73
N ASP A 88 8.42 -13.18 -2.33
CA ASP A 88 9.83 -12.83 -2.16
C ASP A 88 10.16 -11.44 -2.75
N ASN A 89 9.63 -11.15 -3.94
CA ASN A 89 9.80 -9.86 -4.60
C ASN A 89 9.11 -8.74 -3.80
N PHE A 90 7.88 -8.99 -3.35
CA PHE A 90 7.16 -8.06 -2.49
C PHE A 90 7.91 -7.81 -1.18
N ALA A 91 8.42 -8.87 -0.55
CA ALA A 91 9.16 -8.77 0.71
C ALA A 91 10.46 -8.00 0.54
N ALA A 92 11.21 -8.24 -0.52
CA ALA A 92 12.43 -7.51 -0.85
C ALA A 92 12.14 -6.02 -1.10
N PHE A 93 11.02 -5.70 -1.75
CA PHE A 93 10.62 -4.30 -1.96
C PHE A 93 10.31 -3.61 -0.64
N ILE A 94 9.52 -4.22 0.25
CA ILE A 94 9.15 -3.65 1.55
C ILE A 94 10.35 -3.59 2.51
N ALA A 95 11.31 -4.51 2.41
CA ALA A 95 12.51 -4.52 3.27
C ALA A 95 13.36 -3.25 3.12
N ASP A 96 13.21 -2.50 2.03
CA ASP A 96 13.89 -1.23 1.83
C ASP A 96 13.28 -0.13 2.70
N GLY A 97 13.79 0.03 3.92
CA GLY A 97 13.53 1.18 4.80
C GLY A 97 12.41 1.02 5.82
N HIS A 98 11.87 -0.18 6.01
CA HIS A 98 10.77 -0.44 6.96
C HIS A 98 11.20 -1.27 8.19
N ASN A 99 10.50 -1.09 9.31
CA ASN A 99 10.72 -1.85 10.54
C ASN A 99 9.92 -3.18 10.56
N ASN A 100 10.20 -4.03 11.55
CA ASN A 100 9.47 -5.29 11.83
C ASN A 100 9.45 -6.28 10.65
N MET A 101 10.52 -6.31 9.87
CA MET A 101 10.64 -7.16 8.68
C MET A 101 10.56 -8.66 8.99
N ASP A 102 10.88 -9.06 10.22
CA ASP A 102 10.70 -10.41 10.74
C ASP A 102 9.23 -10.86 10.74
N GLN A 103 8.28 -9.93 10.85
CA GLN A 103 6.84 -10.22 10.85
C GLN A 103 6.24 -10.25 9.42
N LEU A 104 6.98 -9.78 8.42
CA LEU A 104 6.47 -9.64 7.06
C LEU A 104 6.04 -10.96 6.43
N PRO A 105 6.81 -12.08 6.54
CA PRO A 105 6.39 -13.35 5.96
C PRO A 105 5.06 -13.86 6.51
N ALA A 106 4.86 -13.74 7.83
CA ALA A 106 3.62 -14.17 8.48
C ALA A 106 2.42 -13.30 8.09
N ALA A 107 2.60 -11.98 8.04
CA ALA A 107 1.56 -11.05 7.63
C ALA A 107 1.18 -11.26 6.15
N LEU A 108 2.18 -11.36 5.27
CA LEU A 108 1.95 -11.62 3.85
C LEU A 108 1.22 -12.94 3.65
N LYS A 109 1.67 -14.02 4.32
CA LYS A 109 0.96 -15.30 4.28
C LYS A 109 -0.50 -15.18 4.70
N SER A 110 -0.77 -14.48 5.81
CA SER A 110 -2.15 -14.27 6.29
C SER A 110 -3.02 -13.51 5.28
N CYS A 111 -2.43 -12.58 4.53
CA CYS A 111 -3.12 -11.85 3.48
C CYS A 111 -3.34 -12.67 2.21
N VAL A 112 -2.42 -13.58 1.87
CA VAL A 112 -2.49 -14.42 0.67
C VAL A 112 -3.48 -15.57 0.82
N ASP A 113 -3.51 -16.22 1.99
CA ASP A 113 -4.33 -17.42 2.24
C ASP A 113 -5.85 -17.16 2.07
N GLY A 114 -6.29 -15.91 2.16
CA GLY A 114 -7.70 -15.51 2.06
C GLY A 114 -8.15 -14.97 0.69
N LEU A 115 -7.23 -14.81 -0.28
CA LEU A 115 -7.54 -14.13 -1.54
C LEU A 115 -8.47 -14.96 -2.44
N LYS A 116 -9.51 -14.32 -2.98
CA LYS A 116 -10.50 -14.98 -3.86
C LYS A 116 -10.89 -14.10 -5.06
N GLY A 117 -11.38 -14.73 -6.12
CA GLY A 117 -11.91 -14.04 -7.31
C GLY A 117 -10.89 -13.89 -8.44
N THR A 118 -11.07 -12.87 -9.28
CA THR A 118 -10.19 -12.58 -10.41
C THR A 118 -8.79 -12.09 -9.96
N PRO A 119 -7.75 -12.15 -10.82
CA PRO A 119 -6.43 -11.63 -10.49
C PRO A 119 -6.42 -10.19 -9.96
N GLU A 120 -7.25 -9.32 -10.54
CA GLU A 120 -7.38 -7.93 -10.11
C GLU A 120 -8.05 -7.82 -8.73
N GLN A 121 -9.09 -8.61 -8.48
CA GLN A 121 -9.76 -8.68 -7.18
C GLN A 121 -8.80 -9.17 -6.10
N ARG A 122 -7.98 -10.17 -6.40
CA ARG A 122 -6.95 -10.69 -5.49
C ARG A 122 -5.88 -9.62 -5.19
N SER A 123 -5.47 -8.85 -6.20
CA SER A 123 -4.51 -7.75 -6.02
C SER A 123 -5.04 -6.65 -5.11
N PHE A 124 -6.30 -6.25 -5.30
CA PHE A 124 -6.96 -5.28 -4.42
C PHE A 124 -7.13 -5.78 -2.98
N GLN A 125 -7.51 -7.05 -2.81
CA GLN A 125 -7.61 -7.68 -1.49
C GLN A 125 -6.25 -7.74 -0.79
N LEU A 126 -5.18 -8.09 -1.52
CA LEU A 126 -3.81 -8.11 -0.99
C LEU A 126 -3.38 -6.71 -0.52
N TYR A 127 -3.55 -5.69 -1.38
CA TYR A 127 -3.27 -4.30 -1.03
C TYR A 127 -3.99 -3.89 0.25
N ARG A 128 -5.30 -4.11 0.33
CA ARG A 128 -6.10 -3.75 1.52
C ARG A 128 -5.64 -4.49 2.77
N CYS A 129 -5.35 -5.77 2.66
CA CYS A 129 -4.91 -6.57 3.80
C CYS A 129 -3.54 -6.11 4.31
N MET A 130 -2.58 -5.92 3.42
CA MET A 130 -1.22 -5.48 3.78
C MET A 130 -1.23 -4.06 4.37
N PHE A 131 -1.98 -3.15 3.77
CA PHE A 131 -2.12 -1.78 4.30
C PHE A 131 -2.76 -1.78 5.70
N GLY A 132 -3.74 -2.66 5.92
CA GLY A 132 -4.42 -2.81 7.22
C GLY A 132 -3.58 -3.49 8.31
N GLN A 133 -2.37 -3.98 8.02
CA GLN A 133 -1.53 -4.61 9.05
C GLN A 133 -0.97 -3.60 10.05
N HIS A 134 -0.75 -2.34 9.65
CA HIS A 134 -0.15 -1.28 10.49
C HIS A 134 1.17 -1.69 11.20
N LYS A 135 1.89 -2.69 10.66
CA LYS A 135 3.07 -3.31 11.27
C LYS A 135 4.40 -2.92 10.62
N PHE A 136 4.35 -2.51 9.35
CA PHE A 136 5.51 -2.25 8.51
C PHE A 136 5.70 -0.74 8.31
N GLU A 137 5.57 0.03 9.38
CA GLU A 137 5.77 1.47 9.33
C GLU A 137 7.29 1.78 9.37
N MET A 138 7.71 2.83 8.65
CA MET A 138 9.09 3.34 8.70
C MET A 138 9.39 3.98 10.05
#